data_AF-A0A662EYW0-F1
#
_entry.id   AF-A0A662EYW0-F1
#
_cell.length_a   1.000
_cell.length_b   1.000
_cell.length_c   1.000
_cell.angle_alpha   90.00
_cell.angle_beta   90.00
_cell.angle_gamma   90.00
#
_symmetry.space_group_name_H-M   'P 1'
#
loop_
_entity.id
_entity.type
_entity.pdbx_description
1 polymer ?
#
loop_
_entity_poly.entity_id
_entity_poly.type
_entity_poly.pdbx_seq_one_letter_code
_entity_poly.pdbx_strand_id
1 'polypeptide(L)' 'ELVTVSAFVREEVDPTGAGDVFGAAFLIRYHETRDPEEAGRFAAWAASFVVQGEGTEAIPTRDDVLSLPAEEEEELAAF' A
#
# COMPACT_ATOMS: atom_id res chain seq x y z
N GLU A 1 -14.32 -12.00 9.51
CA GLU A 1 -13.04 -12.68 9.22
C GLU A 1 -11.94 -11.63 9.29
N LEU A 2 -10.76 -11.99 9.78
CA LEU A 2 -9.62 -11.08 9.80
C LEU A 2 -8.87 -11.25 8.48
N VAL A 3 -8.58 -10.13 7.82
CA VAL A 3 -7.80 -10.09 6.59
C VAL A 3 -6.45 -9.45 6.91
N THR A 4 -5.38 -10.14 6.57
CA THR A 4 -4.00 -9.64 6.68
C THR A 4 -3.53 -9.25 5.28
N VAL A 5 -2.93 -8.08 5.17
CA VAL A 5 -2.38 -7.56 3.91
C VAL A 5 -0.90 -7.22 4.10
N SER A 6 -0.09 -7.50 3.09
CA SER A 6 1.34 -7.25 3.12
C SER A 6 1.68 -5.96 2.36
N ALA A 7 2.58 -5.17 2.92
CA ALA A 7 3.17 -4.06 2.19
C ALA A 7 4.24 -4.57 1.22
N PHE A 8 4.47 -3.83 0.14
CA PHE A 8 5.56 -4.11 -0.77
C PHE A 8 6.89 -3.74 -0.09
N VAL A 9 7.90 -4.60 -0.16
CA VAL A 9 9.18 -4.36 0.52
C VAL A 9 9.94 -3.23 -0.18
N ARG A 10 10.31 -2.22 0.59
CA ARG A 10 11.00 -1.02 0.11
C ARG A 10 12.08 -0.59 1.11
N GLU A 11 13.12 0.06 0.61
CA GLU A 11 14.12 0.73 1.46
C GLU A 11 13.49 1.98 2.08
N GLU A 12 13.52 2.06 3.41
CA GLU A 12 12.96 3.16 4.19
C GLU A 12 13.95 4.33 4.28
N VAL A 13 13.46 5.53 3.98
CA VAL A 13 14.14 6.82 4.08
C VAL A 13 13.45 7.72 5.11
N ASP A 14 12.12 7.89 4.99
CA ASP A 14 11.30 8.67 5.92
C ASP A 14 9.90 8.03 6.04
N PRO A 15 9.51 7.48 7.22
CA PRO A 15 8.21 6.82 7.39
C PRO A 15 7.03 7.81 7.55
N THR A 16 7.29 9.11 7.59
CA THR A 16 6.28 10.13 7.88
C THR A 16 5.15 10.09 6.85
N GLY A 17 3.90 10.05 7.34
CA GLY A 17 2.71 10.09 6.48
C GLY A 17 2.30 8.76 5.84
N ALA A 18 3.07 7.68 6.00
CA ALA A 18 2.71 6.36 5.46
C ALA A 18 1.33 5.87 5.97
N GLY A 19 1.02 6.14 7.25
CA GLY A 19 -0.30 5.81 7.84
C GLY A 19 -1.45 6.66 7.29
N ASP A 20 -1.21 7.95 7.04
CA ASP A 20 -2.22 8.84 6.45
C ASP A 20 -2.52 8.43 5.01
N VAL A 21 -1.50 8.07 4.24
CA VAL A 21 -1.64 7.54 2.88
C VAL A 21 -2.35 6.20 2.88
N PHE A 22 -2.02 5.28 3.79
CA PHE A 22 -2.77 4.03 3.95
C PHE A 22 -4.26 4.31 4.17
N GLY A 23 -4.60 5.16 5.15
CA GLY A 23 -5.98 5.48 5.48
C GLY A 23 -6.74 6.09 4.30
N ALA A 24 -6.13 7.06 3.61
CA ALA A 24 -6.74 7.70 2.45
C ALA A 24 -6.94 6.71 1.29
N ALA A 25 -5.90 5.95 0.94
CA ALA A 25 -5.93 4.97 -0.15
C ALA A 25 -6.96 3.86 0.12
N PHE A 26 -7.03 3.36 1.36
CA PHE A 26 -8.01 2.36 1.78
C PHE A 26 -9.44 2.86 1.59
N LEU A 27 -9.76 4.05 2.12
CA LEU A 27 -11.11 4.60 2.05
C LEU A 27 -11.54 4.87 0.60
N ILE A 28 -10.62 5.37 -0.24
CA ILE A 28 -10.88 5.58 -1.67
C ILE A 28 -11.17 4.25 -2.37
N ARG A 29 -10.29 3.25 -2.26
CA ARG A 29 -10.49 1.96 -2.93
C ARG A 29 -11.70 1.20 -2.40
N TYR A 30 -11.94 1.24 -1.09
CA TYR A 30 -13.10 0.59 -0.51
C TYR A 30 -14.40 1.22 -1.03
N HIS A 31 -14.43 2.55 -1.19
CA HIS A 31 -15.59 3.22 -1.77
C HIS A 31 -15.90 2.73 -3.20
N GLU A 32 -14.86 2.51 -4.01
CA GLU A 32 -14.94 2.11 -5.41
C GLU A 32 -15.32 0.63 -5.61
N THR A 33 -14.75 -0.25 -4.79
CA THR A 33 -14.79 -1.71 -5.01
C THR A 33 -15.78 -2.41 -4.08
N ARG A 34 -16.01 -1.84 -2.89
CA ARG A 34 -16.68 -2.49 -1.76
C ARG A 34 -16.00 -3.78 -1.30
N ASP A 35 -14.72 -3.95 -1.64
CA ASP A 35 -13.90 -5.07 -1.23
C ASP A 35 -12.84 -4.58 -0.23
N PRO A 36 -12.92 -4.96 1.06
CA PRO A 36 -11.97 -4.52 2.07
C PRO A 36 -10.59 -5.19 1.93
N GLU A 37 -10.49 -6.37 1.33
CA GLU A 37 -9.23 -7.06 1.12
C GLU A 37 -8.47 -6.43 -0.06
N GLU A 38 -9.15 -6.18 -1.17
CA GLU A 38 -8.58 -5.42 -2.30
C GLU A 38 -8.16 -4.01 -1.87
N ALA A 39 -9.00 -3.32 -1.09
CA ALA A 39 -8.68 -1.99 -0.58
C ALA A 39 -7.49 -2.01 0.39
N GLY A 40 -7.41 -3.03 1.26
CA GLY A 40 -6.29 -3.21 2.18
C GLY A 40 -4.96 -3.39 1.45
N ARG A 41 -4.93 -4.24 0.42
CA ARG A 41 -3.72 -4.49 -0.40
C ARG A 41 -3.26 -3.24 -1.11
N PHE A 42 -4.16 -2.58 -1.81
CA PHE A 42 -3.85 -1.33 -2.50
C PHE A 42 -3.32 -0.26 -1.53
N ALA A 43 -3.91 -0.14 -0.34
CA ALA A 43 -3.46 0.81 0.67
C ALA A 43 -2.08 0.48 1.24
N ALA A 44 -1.80 -0.80 1.52
CA ALA A 44 -0.50 -1.25 2.00
C ALA A 44 0.60 -0.97 0.96
N TRP A 45 0.29 -1.21 -0.31
CA TRP A 45 1.19 -0.92 -1.41
C TRP A 45 1.40 0.58 -1.61
N ALA A 46 0.35 1.40 -1.57
CA ALA A 46 0.47 2.85 -1.63
C ALA A 46 1.36 3.42 -0.52
N ALA A 47 1.17 2.93 0.71
CA ALA A 47 1.99 3.35 1.86
C ALA A 47 3.47 2.95 1.72
N SER A 48 3.76 1.84 1.02
CA SER A 48 5.15 1.41 0.79
C SER A 48 5.96 2.36 -0.10
N PHE A 49 5.32 3.16 -0.96
CA PHE A 49 6.03 4.16 -1.75
C PHE A 49 6.47 5.35 -0.89
N VAL A 50 5.61 5.79 0.03
CA VAL A 50 5.81 6.99 0.85
C VAL A 50 7.12 6.90 1.62
N VAL A 51 7.46 5.70 2.11
CA VAL A 51 8.66 5.52 2.93
C VAL A 51 9.97 5.77 2.18
N GLN A 52 9.95 5.84 0.83
CA GLN A 52 11.16 5.95 0.01
C GLN A 52 11.62 7.40 -0.26
N GLY A 53 10.93 8.42 0.25
CA GLY A 53 11.29 9.82 0.05
C GLY A 53 10.88 10.71 1.21
N GLU A 54 11.47 11.90 1.31
CA GLU A 54 11.22 12.80 2.44
C GLU A 54 9.82 13.45 2.35
N GLY A 55 9.09 13.43 3.45
CA GLY A 55 7.75 14.03 3.54
C GLY A 55 6.77 13.53 2.48
N THR A 56 6.43 14.39 1.52
CA THR A 56 5.43 14.07 0.47
C THR A 56 6.03 13.71 -0.88
N GLU A 57 7.36 13.65 -0.99
CA GLU A 57 8.05 13.48 -2.27
C GLU A 57 7.79 12.13 -2.94
N ALA A 58 7.48 11.10 -2.16
CA ALA A 58 7.25 9.73 -2.63
C ALA A 58 5.78 9.29 -2.56
N ILE A 59 4.82 10.22 -2.48
CA ILE A 59 3.40 9.86 -2.57
C ILE A 59 3.10 9.32 -3.99
N PRO A 60 2.63 8.07 -4.13
CA PRO A 60 2.44 7.47 -5.44
C PRO A 60 1.16 7.94 -6.11
N THR A 61 1.13 7.83 -7.44
CA THR A 61 -0.12 7.88 -8.20
C THR A 61 -0.85 6.53 -8.13
N ARG A 62 -2.11 6.53 -8.55
CA ARG A 62 -2.90 5.30 -8.66
C ARG A 62 -2.25 4.28 -9.60
N ASP A 63 -1.71 4.75 -10.72
CA ASP A 63 -1.12 3.89 -11.75
C ASP A 63 0.18 3.26 -11.25
N ASP A 64 0.98 3.99 -10.45
CA ASP A 64 2.18 3.44 -9.81
C ASP A 64 1.82 2.22 -8.95
N VAL A 65 0.76 2.33 -8.14
CA VAL A 65 0.31 1.24 -7.26
C VAL A 65 -0.26 0.06 -8.06
N LEU A 66 -1.06 0.32 -9.09
CA LEU A 66 -1.66 -0.73 -9.92
C LEU A 66 -0.66 -1.43 -10.84
N SER A 67 0.51 -0.85 -11.05
CA SER A 67 1.60 -1.45 -11.83
C SER A 67 2.41 -2.50 -11.05
N LEU A 68 2.22 -2.59 -9.73
CA LEU A 68 2.92 -3.58 -8.91
C LEU A 68 2.46 -5.01 -9.24
N PRO A 69 3.38 -5.99 -9.25
CA PRO A 69 3.05 -7.37 -9.52
C PRO A 69 2.20 -7.96 -8.38
N ALA A 70 1.12 -8.65 -8.74
CA ALA A 70 0.23 -9.32 -7.77
C ALA A 70 0.89 -10.53 -7.07
N GLU A 71 1.98 -11.06 -7.62
CA GLU A 71 2.59 -12.34 -7.20
C GLU A 71 3.58 -12.22 -6.02
N GLU A 72 4.00 -11.00 -5.63
CA GLU A 72 4.96 -10.83 -4.52
C GLU A 72 4.35 -11.04 -3.11
N GLU A 73 3.02 -11.18 -3.00
CA GLU A 73 2.36 -11.48 -1.72
C GLU A 73 2.63 -12.90 -1.19
N GLU A 74 2.84 -13.86 -2.08
CA GLU A 74 2.90 -15.29 -1.71
C GLU A 74 4.27 -15.67 -1.11
N GLU A 75 5.35 -15.00 -1.50
CA GLU A 75 6.71 -15.33 -1.08
C GLU A 75 7.06 -14.79 0.32
N LEU A 76 6.47 -13.66 0.72
CA LEU A 76 6.67 -13.06 2.05
C LEU A 76 5.74 -13.64 3.12
N ALA A 77 4.54 -14.10 2.75
CA ALA A 77 3.64 -14.81 3.66
C ALA A 77 4.12 -16.24 4.02
N ALA A 78 5.18 -16.73 3.35
CA ALA A 78 5.79 -18.03 3.59
C ALA A 78 6.87 -18.02 4.69
N PHE A 79 7.17 -16.86 5.30
CA PHE A 79 8.11 -16.69 6.42
C PHE A 79 7.40 -16.17 7.69
#